data_AF-A0A4R3F8Z5-F1
#
_entry.id   AF-A0A4R3F8Z5-F1
#
_cell.length_a   1.000
_cell.length_b   1.000
_cell.length_c   1.000
_cell.angle_alpha   90.00
_cell.angle_beta   90.00
_cell.angle_gamma   90.00
#
_symmetry.space_group_name_H-M   'P 1'
#
loop_
_entity.id
_entity.type
_entity.pdbx_description
1 polymer ?
#
loop_
_entity_poly.entity_id
_entity_poly.type
_entity_poly.pdbx_seq_one_letter_code
_entity_poly.pdbx_strand_id
1 'polypeptide(L)'
;MAKIAPMFECTNIKGKVAAMTITTFTSREFQQNANRAQKAAQAGPVFITNRGETGHVLLSYEHYQRITGKRRNIVEALSMPGLADIDLEVSRSHELPRPADLS
;
A
#
# COMPACT_ATOMS: atom_id res chain seq x y z
N MET A 1 17.44 22.08 15.79
CA MET A 1 17.58 21.37 14.49
C MET A 1 16.25 20.72 14.17
N ALA A 2 15.65 21.10 13.05
CA ALA A 2 14.28 20.74 12.68
C ALA A 2 14.17 19.23 12.42
N LYS A 3 13.25 18.58 13.15
CA LYS A 3 12.90 17.17 12.97
C LYS A 3 11.92 17.09 11.79
N ILE A 4 12.46 17.01 10.58
CA ILE A 4 11.65 16.76 9.39
C ILE A 4 11.28 15.29 9.42
N ALA A 5 10.08 14.98 9.92
CA ALA A 5 9.46 13.69 9.67
C ALA A 5 8.93 13.74 8.23
N PRO A 6 9.48 12.96 7.28
CA PRO A 6 8.83 12.85 5.98
C PRO A 6 7.52 12.10 6.22
N MET A 7 6.42 12.81 6.03
CA MET A 7 5.08 12.25 6.01
C MET A 7 4.98 11.42 4.72
N PHE A 8 5.45 10.17 4.75
CA PHE A 8 5.17 9.23 3.67
C PHE A 8 3.69 8.85 3.79
N GLU A 9 2.83 9.63 3.14
CA GLU A 9 1.44 9.26 2.90
C GLU A 9 1.41 8.08 1.91
N CYS A 10 1.45 6.86 2.44
CA CYS A 10 1.09 5.69 1.67
C CYS A 10 -0.43 5.73 1.41
N THR A 11 -0.84 6.38 0.32
CA THR A 11 -2.23 6.44 -0.11
C THR A 11 -2.69 5.03 -0.52
N ASN A 12 -3.44 4.37 0.36
CA ASN A 12 -4.11 3.11 0.05
C ASN A 12 -5.53 3.45 -0.46
N ILE A 13 -5.93 2.88 -1.60
CA ILE A 13 -7.20 3.16 -2.32
C ILE A 13 -8.43 2.54 -1.60
N LYS A 14 -8.32 2.33 -0.28
CA LYS A 14 -9.45 2.11 0.62
C LYS A 14 -9.17 2.94 1.86
N GLY A 15 -9.87 4.06 1.97
CA GLY A 15 -9.69 5.11 2.98
C GLY A 15 -9.86 4.62 4.42
N LYS A 16 -8.81 4.00 4.96
CA LYS A 16 -8.63 3.81 6.39
C LYS A 16 -7.24 4.33 6.75
N VAL A 17 -7.18 5.60 7.13
CA VAL A 17 -6.01 6.16 7.81
C VAL A 17 -5.99 5.53 9.20
N ALA A 18 -5.44 4.32 9.30
CA ALA A 18 -5.05 3.81 10.60
C ALA A 18 -3.92 4.72 11.08
N ALA A 19 -4.08 5.37 12.23
CA ALA A 19 -3.02 6.16 12.85
C ALA A 19 -1.81 5.23 13.11
N MET A 20 -0.87 5.19 12.17
CA MET A 20 0.28 4.31 12.19
C MET A 20 1.46 5.07 12.80
N THR A 21 2.04 4.53 13.87
CA THR A 21 3.14 5.19 14.57
C THR A 21 4.46 4.93 13.84
N ILE A 22 4.96 5.96 13.16
CA ILE A 22 6.28 5.91 12.53
C ILE A 22 7.36 6.03 13.61
N THR A 23 8.26 5.05 13.66
CA THR A 23 9.38 5.06 14.61
C THR A 23 10.70 5.10 13.87
N THR A 24 11.68 5.83 14.40
CA THR A 24 13.03 5.94 13.82
C THR A 24 14.06 5.44 14.80
N PHE A 25 14.98 4.61 14.32
CA PHE A 25 16.15 4.13 15.02
C PHE A 25 17.39 4.51 14.22
N THR A 26 18.50 4.73 14.90
CA THR A 26 19.82 4.68 14.27
C THR A 26 20.23 3.22 14.04
N SER A 27 21.18 2.98 13.13
CA SER A 27 21.76 1.65 12.93
C SER A 27 22.30 1.06 14.23
N ARG A 28 22.87 1.91 15.11
CA ARG A 28 23.39 1.48 16.42
C ARG A 28 22.27 1.05 17.37
N GLU A 29 21.20 1.83 17.50
CA GLU A 29 20.06 1.48 18.36
C GLU A 29 19.37 0.20 17.88
N PHE A 30 19.26 0.02 16.57
CA PHE A 30 18.73 -1.21 15.98
C PHE A 30 19.61 -2.43 16.33
N GLN A 31 20.93 -2.32 16.15
CA GLN A 31 21.87 -3.40 16.44
C GLN A 31 21.90 -3.76 17.94
N GLN A 32 21.80 -2.76 18.82
CA GLN A 32 21.81 -2.97 20.26
C GLN A 32 20.50 -3.59 20.78
N ASN A 33 19.38 -3.36 20.09
CA ASN A 33 18.08 -3.82 20.56
C ASN A 33 17.11 -4.17 19.42
N ALA A 34 17.48 -5.20 18.66
CA ALA A 34 16.69 -5.68 17.52
C ALA A 34 15.24 -6.06 17.92
N ASN A 35 15.07 -6.65 19.11
CA ASN A 35 13.75 -7.04 19.63
C ASN A 35 12.81 -5.84 19.81
N ARG A 36 13.32 -4.70 20.27
CA ARG A 36 12.53 -3.47 20.41
C ARG A 36 12.10 -2.94 19.04
N ALA A 37 12.98 -2.97 18.05
CA ALA A 37 12.65 -2.56 16.68
C ALA A 37 11.60 -3.49 16.05
N GLN A 38 11.71 -4.81 16.25
CA GLN A 38 10.70 -5.76 15.78
C GLN A 38 9.32 -5.53 16.43
N LYS A 39 9.27 -5.26 17.74
CA LYS A 39 8.01 -4.89 18.41
C LYS A 39 7.43 -3.59 17.87
N ALA A 40 8.27 -2.58 17.64
CA ALA A 40 7.82 -1.33 17.02
C ALA A 40 7.30 -1.55 15.59
N ALA A 41 7.90 -2.48 14.84
CA ALA A 41 7.49 -2.86 13.49
C ALA A 41 6.08 -3.49 13.41
N GLN A 42 5.53 -3.95 14.54
CA GLN A 42 4.15 -4.43 14.63
C GLN A 42 3.13 -3.27 14.63
N ALA A 43 3.52 -2.11 15.18
CA ALA A 43 2.66 -0.93 15.25
C ALA A 43 2.80 -0.01 14.03
N GLY A 44 3.96 -0.01 13.37
CA GLY A 44 4.23 0.88 12.26
C GLY A 44 5.54 0.58 11.54
N PRO A 45 5.90 1.32 10.48
CA PRO A 45 7.20 1.16 9.84
C PRO A 45 8.30 1.71 10.75
N VAL A 46 9.42 1.00 10.80
CA VAL A 46 10.60 1.44 11.54
C VAL A 46 11.70 1.86 10.57
N PHE A 47 12.06 3.13 10.59
CA PHE A 47 13.13 3.68 9.77
C PHE A 47 14.47 3.50 10.48
N ILE A 48 15.48 2.99 9.77
CA ILE A 48 16.83 2.79 10.29
C ILE A 48 17.76 3.77 9.56
N THR A 49 18.39 4.65 10.34
CA THR A 49 19.24 5.72 9.84
C THR A 49 20.72 5.44 10.10
N ASN A 50 21.57 5.82 9.15
CA ASN A 50 23.02 5.86 9.30
C ASN A 50 23.50 7.29 9.02
N ARG A 51 24.22 7.91 9.96
CA ARG A 51 24.72 9.29 9.85
C ARG A 51 23.66 10.35 9.49
N GLY A 52 22.41 10.13 9.91
CA GLY A 52 21.30 11.05 9.65
C GLY A 52 20.52 10.77 8.36
N GLU A 53 20.96 9.81 7.54
CA GLU A 53 20.26 9.38 6.34
C GLU A 53 19.54 8.05 6.55
N THR A 54 18.30 7.96 6.08
CA THR A 54 17.52 6.71 6.11
C THR A 54 18.09 5.73 5.08
N GLY A 55 18.71 4.64 5.56
CA GLY A 55 19.25 3.59 4.69
C GLY A 55 18.33 2.39 4.54
N HIS A 56 17.56 2.06 5.59
CA HIS A 56 16.72 0.87 5.62
C HIS A 56 15.38 1.12 6.33
N VAL A 57 14.40 0.26 6.03
CA VAL A 57 13.10 0.23 6.70
C VAL A 57 12.80 -1.20 7.13
N LEU A 58 12.33 -1.38 8.37
CA LEU A 58 11.84 -2.64 8.89
C LEU A 58 10.30 -2.60 8.94
N LEU A 59 9.69 -3.68 8.44
CA LEU A 59 8.25 -3.90 8.41
C LEU A 59 7.92 -5.28 8.98
N SER A 60 6.74 -5.42 9.58
CA SER A 60 6.18 -6.76 9.78
C SER A 60 5.94 -7.44 8.43
N TYR A 61 6.06 -8.77 8.40
CA TYR A 61 5.82 -9.52 7.17
C TYR A 61 4.40 -9.31 6.62
N GLU A 62 3.40 -9.17 7.49
CA GLU A 62 2.03 -8.85 7.08
C GLU A 62 1.94 -7.49 6.37
N HIS A 63 2.61 -6.45 6.88
CA HIS A 63 2.65 -5.16 6.20
C HIS A 63 3.38 -5.24 4.87
N TYR A 64 4.51 -5.95 4.82
CA TYR A 64 5.21 -6.22 3.59
C TYR A 64 4.29 -6.89 2.56
N GLN A 65 3.58 -7.95 2.95
CA GLN A 65 2.64 -8.65 2.07
C GLN A 65 1.47 -7.79 1.61
N ARG A 66 0.98 -6.84 2.41
CA ARG A 66 -0.07 -5.91 1.97
C ARG A 66 0.45 -4.92 0.91
N ILE A 67 1.72 -4.53 1.00
CA ILE A 67 2.35 -3.59 0.08
C ILE A 67 2.81 -4.29 -1.21
N THR A 68 3.42 -5.48 -1.09
CA THR A 68 3.98 -6.25 -2.20
C THR A 68 3.04 -7.30 -2.75
N GLY A 69 1.98 -7.64 -2.01
CA GLY A 69 0.92 -8.52 -2.47
C GLY A 69 0.37 -7.99 -3.78
N LYS A 70 0.31 -8.87 -4.79
CA LYS A 70 -0.24 -8.55 -6.10
C LYS A 70 -1.60 -7.88 -5.89
N ARG A 71 -1.67 -6.55 -6.14
CA ARG A 71 -2.95 -5.92 -6.41
C ARG A 71 -3.57 -6.73 -7.54
N ARG A 72 -4.84 -7.14 -7.40
CA ARG A 72 -5.55 -7.81 -8.49
C ARG A 72 -5.28 -6.99 -9.75
N ASN A 73 -4.57 -7.57 -10.72
CA ASN A 73 -4.33 -6.88 -11.97
C ASN A 73 -5.72 -6.64 -12.56
N ILE A 74 -6.06 -5.39 -12.88
CA ILE A 74 -7.39 -5.08 -13.41
C ILE A 74 -7.67 -5.88 -14.68
N VAL A 75 -6.63 -6.15 -15.48
CA VAL A 75 -6.70 -7.03 -16.63
C VAL A 75 -7.06 -8.44 -16.19
N GLU A 76 -6.39 -9.01 -15.19
CA GLU A 76 -6.69 -10.35 -14.67
C GLU A 76 -8.09 -10.45 -14.05
N ALA A 77 -8.54 -9.40 -13.37
CA ALA A 77 -9.84 -9.34 -12.72
C ALA A 77 -11.02 -9.16 -13.69
N LEU A 78 -10.80 -8.46 -14.80
CA LEU A 78 -11.80 -8.25 -15.86
C LEU A 78 -11.65 -9.23 -17.02
N SER A 79 -10.56 -10.00 -17.08
CA SER A 79 -10.37 -11.01 -18.10
C SER A 79 -11.36 -12.15 -17.91
N MET A 80 -12.08 -12.45 -18.99
CA MET A 80 -12.83 -13.69 -19.12
C MET A 80 -12.16 -14.55 -20.20
N PRO A 81 -11.11 -15.32 -19.83
CA PRO A 81 -10.38 -16.16 -20.78
C PRO A 81 -11.32 -17.21 -21.40
N GLY A 82 -11.23 -17.39 -22.72
CA GLY A 82 -12.10 -18.31 -23.48
C GLY A 82 -13.28 -17.66 -24.20
N LEU A 83 -13.50 -16.36 -24.03
CA LEU A 83 -14.54 -15.58 -24.74
C LEU A 83 -13.98 -14.76 -25.93
N ALA A 84 -12.78 -15.08 -26.42
CA ALA A 84 -12.14 -14.30 -27.48
C ALA A 84 -12.89 -14.34 -28.83
N ASP A 85 -13.63 -15.43 -29.09
CA ASP A 85 -14.33 -15.68 -30.37
C ASP A 85 -15.87 -15.76 -30.21
N ILE A 86 -16.43 -15.28 -29.10
CA ILE A 86 -17.90 -15.24 -28.99
C ILE A 86 -18.46 -14.09 -29.81
N ASP A 87 -19.55 -14.35 -30.52
CA ASP A 87 -20.29 -13.31 -31.22
C ASP A 87 -21.01 -12.44 -30.18
N LEU A 88 -20.53 -11.20 -30.03
CA LEU A 88 -21.10 -10.22 -29.10
C LEU A 88 -22.30 -9.55 -29.78
N GLU A 89 -23.47 -10.18 -29.67
CA GLU A 89 -24.72 -9.62 -30.20
C GLU A 89 -25.23 -8.48 -29.30
N VAL A 90 -24.66 -7.29 -29.51
CA VAL A 90 -25.08 -6.07 -28.80
C VAL A 90 -26.27 -5.45 -29.52
N SER A 91 -27.46 -5.67 -28.98
CA SER A 91 -28.66 -4.96 -29.42
C SER A 91 -28.51 -3.46 -29.16
N ARG A 92 -28.75 -2.62 -30.18
CA ARG A 92 -28.76 -1.17 -29.99
C ARG A 92 -29.84 -0.79 -28.98
N SER A 93 -29.45 -0.16 -27.88
CA SER A 93 -30.43 0.42 -26.97
C SER A 93 -31.13 1.59 -27.65
N HIS A 94 -32.46 1.63 -27.52
CA HIS A 94 -33.29 2.76 -27.91
C HIS A 94 -33.53 3.73 -26.74
N GLU A 95 -32.97 3.46 -25.56
CA GLU A 95 -33.06 4.39 -24.43
C GLU A 95 -32.30 5.68 -24.69
N LEU A 96 -32.90 6.78 -24.25
CA LEU A 96 -32.22 8.07 -24.23
C LEU A 96 -31.11 8.06 -23.17
N PRO A 97 -29.96 8.71 -23.43
CA PRO A 97 -28.91 8.85 -22.43
C PRO A 97 -29.47 9.51 -21.17
N ARG A 98 -29.31 8.84 -20.03
CA ARG A 98 -29.63 9.39 -18.72
C ARG A 98 -28.33 9.65 -17.95
N PRO A 99 -28.28 10.69 -17.10
CA PRO A 99 -27.13 10.90 -16.23
C PRO A 99 -26.94 9.68 -15.32
N ALA A 100 -25.69 9.27 -15.14
CA ALA A 100 -25.34 8.26 -14.15
C ALA A 100 -25.46 8.86 -12.75
N ASP A 101 -26.16 8.15 -11.86
CA ASP A 101 -26.16 8.49 -10.45
C ASP A 101 -24.90 7.90 -9.79
N LEU A 102 -24.02 8.77 -9.28
CA LEU A 102 -22.71 8.43 -8.74
C LEU A 102 -22.55 8.84 -7.26
N SER A 103 -23.66 9.13 -6.58
CA SER A 103 -23.65 9.52 -5.15
C SER A 103 -23.40 8.37 -4.19
#